data_AF-A0A0H5QKE3-F1
#
_entry.id   AF-A0A0H5QKE3-F1
#
_cell.length_a   1.000
_cell.length_b   1.000
_cell.length_c   1.000
_cell.angle_alpha   90.00
_cell.angle_beta   90.00
_cell.angle_gamma   90.00
#
_symmetry.space_group_name_H-M   'P 1'
#
loop_
_entity.id
_entity.type
_entity.pdbx_description
1 polymer ?
#
loop_
_entity_poly.entity_id
_entity_poly.type
_entity_poly.pdbx_seq_one_letter_code
_entity_poly.pdbx_strand_id
1 'polypeptide(L)'
;MPHLLATPHVTPHIFGYPGKYEEPQDNGLIGKDLEYFSDAGFDMSKIHLKRNAPVAQLYEDAVRYEGAIISSSGALINFSGKKTGRSPKDKRIVYEETSKDDIW
;
A
#
# COMPACT_ATOMS: atom_id res chain seq x y z
N MET A 1 18.40 23.51 -23.15
CA MET A 1 19.38 22.98 -22.18
C MET A 1 18.64 22.73 -20.87
N PRO A 2 18.63 21.50 -20.35
CA PRO A 2 17.65 21.01 -19.38
C PRO A 2 17.88 21.53 -17.95
N HIS A 3 16.83 21.46 -17.15
CA HIS A 3 16.70 22.15 -15.87
C HIS A 3 17.36 21.42 -14.70
N LEU A 4 17.78 22.21 -13.71
CA LEU A 4 18.26 21.77 -12.40
C LEU A 4 17.05 21.48 -11.50
N LEU A 5 16.68 20.20 -11.36
CA LEU A 5 15.79 19.75 -10.30
C LEU A 5 16.58 19.51 -9.02
N ALA A 6 15.98 19.98 -7.93
CA ALA A 6 16.45 19.88 -6.56
C ALA A 6 16.91 18.46 -6.20
N THR A 7 18.02 18.41 -5.47
CA THR A 7 18.59 17.23 -4.84
C THR A 7 17.56 16.50 -3.99
N PRO A 8 17.29 15.20 -4.18
CA PRO A 8 16.67 14.41 -3.14
C PRO A 8 17.74 14.18 -2.06
N HIS A 9 17.45 14.58 -0.83
CA HIS A 9 18.28 14.31 0.32
C HIS A 9 18.29 12.79 0.55
N VAL A 10 19.35 12.12 0.10
CA VAL A 10 19.58 10.69 0.35
C VAL A 10 20.18 10.58 1.74
N THR A 11 19.40 10.05 2.69
CA THR A 11 19.89 9.65 4.00
C THR A 11 21.01 8.61 3.81
N PRO A 12 22.20 8.77 4.41
CA PRO A 12 23.21 7.74 4.33
C PRO A 12 22.72 6.53 5.14
N HIS A 13 22.39 5.45 4.45
CA HIS A 13 22.10 4.17 5.09
C HIS A 13 23.30 3.76 5.95
N ILE A 14 22.98 3.41 7.19
CA ILE A 14 23.87 2.87 8.20
C ILE A 14 24.65 1.67 7.63
N PHE A 15 25.96 1.76 7.82
CA PHE A 15 27.01 0.75 7.69
C PHE A 15 26.51 -0.71 7.86
N GLY A 16 26.60 -1.54 6.82
CA GLY A 16 26.86 -2.98 7.01
C GLY A 16 26.01 -4.06 6.32
N TYR A 17 25.02 -3.78 5.45
CA TYR A 17 24.34 -4.85 4.70
C TYR A 17 24.68 -4.80 3.20
N PRO A 18 25.32 -5.82 2.61
CA PRO A 18 25.42 -5.96 1.16
C PRO A 18 24.07 -6.47 0.61
N GLY A 19 23.04 -5.62 0.71
CA GLY A 19 21.76 -5.84 0.05
C GLY A 19 21.89 -5.43 -1.41
N LYS A 20 21.72 -6.38 -2.32
CA LYS A 20 21.64 -6.12 -3.75
C LYS A 20 20.55 -5.07 -4.00
N TYR A 21 20.79 -4.13 -4.91
CA TYR A 21 19.69 -3.39 -5.52
C TYR A 21 18.84 -4.41 -6.26
N GLU A 22 17.74 -4.85 -5.65
CA GLU A 22 16.74 -5.65 -6.34
C GLU A 22 16.00 -4.69 -7.27
N GLU A 23 16.40 -4.70 -8.55
CA GLU A 23 15.54 -4.29 -9.65
C GLU A 23 14.14 -4.89 -9.41
N PRO A 24 13.04 -4.15 -9.60
CA PRO A 24 11.70 -4.68 -9.45
C PRO A 24 11.57 -5.90 -10.36
N GLN A 25 11.55 -7.10 -9.78
CA GLN A 25 11.34 -8.31 -10.55
C GLN A 25 9.92 -8.23 -11.11
N ASP A 26 9.82 -8.10 -12.43
CA ASP A 26 8.55 -8.21 -13.16
C ASP A 26 8.07 -9.66 -13.02
N ASN A 27 7.39 -9.92 -11.91
CA ASN A 27 6.75 -11.19 -11.66
C ASN A 27 5.62 -11.32 -12.67
N GLY A 28 5.73 -12.24 -13.63
CA GLY A 28 4.72 -12.50 -14.68
C GLY A 28 3.29 -12.81 -14.22
N LEU A 29 3.01 -12.69 -12.92
CA LEU A 29 1.69 -12.62 -12.29
C LEU A 29 1.03 -11.23 -12.47
N ILE A 30 1.81 -10.17 -12.68
CA ILE A 30 1.33 -8.77 -12.80
C ILE A 30 0.30 -8.61 -13.93
N GLY A 31 0.47 -9.31 -15.06
CA GLY A 31 -0.44 -9.21 -16.21
C GLY A 31 -1.88 -9.63 -15.89
N LYS A 32 -2.04 -10.77 -15.19
CA LYS A 32 -3.36 -11.27 -14.78
C LYS A 32 -4.00 -10.32 -13.77
N ASP A 33 -3.19 -9.77 -12.89
CA ASP A 33 -3.63 -8.84 -11.86
C ASP A 33 -4.11 -7.51 -12.45
N LEU A 34 -3.43 -6.98 -13.46
CA LEU A 34 -3.83 -5.77 -14.19
C LEU A 34 -5.21 -5.91 -14.82
N GLU A 35 -5.49 -7.05 -15.46
CA GLU A 35 -6.80 -7.36 -16.05
C GLU A 35 -7.87 -7.43 -14.95
N TYR A 36 -7.64 -8.19 -13.88
CA TYR A 36 -8.59 -8.29 -12.76
C TYR A 36 -8.93 -6.94 -12.12
N PHE A 37 -7.94 -6.06 -11.91
CA PHE A 37 -8.19 -4.73 -11.34
C PHE A 37 -8.90 -3.82 -12.34
N SER A 38 -8.57 -3.91 -13.64
CA SER A 38 -9.30 -3.21 -14.69
C SER A 38 -10.78 -3.61 -14.73
N ASP A 39 -11.06 -4.92 -14.68
CA ASP A 39 -12.43 -5.47 -14.67
C ASP A 39 -13.21 -5.05 -13.42
N ALA A 40 -12.53 -4.89 -12.28
CA ALA A 40 -13.10 -4.32 -11.06
C ALA A 40 -13.36 -2.81 -11.13
N GLY A 41 -13.03 -2.16 -12.25
CA GLY A 41 -13.30 -0.75 -12.52
C GLY A 41 -12.16 0.21 -12.17
N PHE A 42 -10.94 -0.28 -11.93
CA PHE A 42 -9.78 0.59 -11.67
C PHE A 42 -9.10 1.03 -12.97
N ASP A 43 -8.78 2.32 -13.07
CA ASP A 43 -7.97 2.86 -14.18
C ASP A 43 -6.48 2.58 -13.92
N MET A 44 -5.99 1.50 -14.52
CA MET A 44 -4.61 1.04 -14.35
C MET A 44 -3.56 2.03 -14.85
N SER A 45 -3.93 3.00 -15.70
CA SER A 45 -2.99 4.03 -16.19
C SER A 45 -2.61 5.07 -15.12
N LYS A 46 -3.40 5.16 -14.05
CA LYS A 46 -3.26 6.19 -13.00
C LYS A 46 -2.77 5.64 -11.66
N ILE A 47 -2.57 4.33 -11.53
CA ILE A 47 -2.22 3.71 -10.26
C ILE A 47 -0.91 2.95 -10.35
N HIS A 48 -0.17 2.95 -9.24
CA HIS A 48 1.03 2.16 -9.07
C HIS A 48 0.73 0.93 -8.21
N LEU A 49 0.96 -0.27 -8.76
CA LEU A 49 0.67 -1.52 -8.09
C LEU A 49 1.93 -2.09 -7.43
N LYS A 50 1.92 -2.19 -6.09
CA LYS A 50 2.93 -2.91 -5.31
C LYS A 50 2.33 -4.20 -4.78
N ARG A 51 2.77 -5.36 -5.30
CA ARG A 51 2.31 -6.67 -4.80
C ARG A 51 3.25 -7.23 -3.77
N ASN A 52 2.69 -7.71 -2.65
CA ASN A 52 3.42 -8.38 -1.57
C ASN A 52 4.66 -7.58 -1.10
N ALA A 53 4.52 -6.26 -1.01
CA ALA A 53 5.63 -5.39 -0.61
C ALA A 53 6.20 -5.85 0.75
N PRO A 54 7.54 -5.86 0.91
CA PRO A 54 8.14 -6.22 2.17
C PRO A 54 7.76 -5.21 3.26
N VAL A 55 7.73 -5.67 4.51
CA VAL A 55 7.33 -4.84 5.67
C VAL A 55 8.11 -3.53 5.73
N ALA A 56 9.40 -3.54 5.40
CA ALA A 56 10.23 -2.33 5.38
C ALA A 56 9.69 -1.26 4.41
N GLN A 57 9.29 -1.66 3.20
CA GLN A 57 8.72 -0.74 2.23
C GLN A 57 7.36 -0.20 2.68
N LEU A 58 6.55 -1.02 3.36
CA LEU A 58 5.28 -0.57 3.95
C LEU A 58 5.49 0.45 5.08
N TYR A 59 6.53 0.30 5.89
CA TYR A 59 6.92 1.30 6.89
C TYR A 59 7.34 2.61 6.23
N GLU A 60 8.19 2.55 5.20
CA GLU A 60 8.64 3.73 4.48
C GLU A 60 7.48 4.50 3.85
N ASP A 61 6.56 3.79 3.18
CA ASP A 61 5.39 4.40 2.56
C ASP A 61 4.46 5.03 3.60
N ALA A 62 4.21 4.37 4.73
CA ALA A 62 3.36 4.91 5.79
C ALA A 62 3.92 6.20 6.41
N VAL A 63 5.24 6.26 6.64
CA VAL A 63 5.89 7.48 7.15
C VAL A 63 5.89 8.59 6.10
N ARG A 64 6.13 8.25 4.83
CA ARG A 64 6.27 9.24 3.75
C ARG A 64 4.93 9.85 3.31
N TYR A 65 3.88 9.04 3.24
CA TYR A 65 2.62 9.44 2.59
C TYR A 65 1.42 9.52 3.55
N GLU A 66 1.40 8.73 4.62
CA GLU A 66 0.23 8.61 5.52
C GLU A 66 0.41 9.37 6.85
N GLY A 67 1.58 9.98 7.09
CA GLY A 67 1.88 10.71 8.32
C GLY A 67 2.07 9.80 9.55
N ALA A 68 2.36 8.51 9.33
CA ALA A 68 2.71 7.60 10.41
C ALA A 68 4.09 7.96 11.01
N ILE A 69 4.31 7.57 12.27
CA ILE A 69 5.59 7.75 12.96
C ILE A 69 6.09 6.41 13.51
N ILE A 70 7.39 6.31 13.73
CA ILE A 70 8.01 5.12 14.32
C ILE A 70 8.27 5.40 15.81
N SER A 71 7.81 4.51 16.68
CA SER A 71 8.06 4.57 18.12
C SER A 71 9.54 4.36 18.44
N SER A 72 9.95 4.68 19.67
CA SER A 72 11.32 4.38 20.14
C SER A 72 11.66 2.89 20.16
N SER A 73 10.66 2.01 20.17
CA SER A 73 10.83 0.56 20.08
C SER A 73 10.76 0.01 18.65
N GLY A 74 10.58 0.89 17.65
CA GLY A 74 10.49 0.51 16.24
C GLY A 74 9.09 0.17 15.74
N ALA A 75 8.04 0.33 16.55
CA ALA A 75 6.67 0.05 16.14
C ALA A 75 6.09 1.20 15.30
N LEU A 76 5.32 0.88 14.26
CA LEU A 76 4.58 1.88 13.49
C LEU A 76 3.38 2.39 14.29
N ILE A 77 3.26 3.71 14.42
CA ILE A 77 2.15 4.41 15.06
C ILE A 77 1.39 5.21 14.00
N ASN A 78 0.07 5.01 13.93
CA ASN A 78 -0.82 5.75 13.04
C ASN A 78 -2.12 6.13 13.78
N PHE A 79 -2.79 7.20 13.36
CA PHE A 79 -4.02 7.71 13.93
C PHE A 79 -5.20 7.60 12.95
N SER A 80 -6.20 6.78 13.26
CA SER A 80 -7.36 6.52 12.39
C SER A 80 -8.42 7.64 12.38
N GLY A 81 -8.16 8.77 13.02
CA GLY A 81 -9.07 9.91 13.02
C GLY A 81 -10.34 9.69 13.85
N LYS A 82 -11.47 10.15 13.30
CA LYS A 82 -12.78 10.13 13.98
C LYS A 82 -13.30 8.71 14.30
N LYS A 83 -12.88 7.70 13.54
CA LYS A 83 -13.33 6.31 13.70
C LYS A 83 -12.19 5.50 14.34
N THR A 84 -12.24 5.36 15.66
CA THR A 84 -11.22 4.65 16.46
C THR A 84 -11.58 3.19 16.77
N GLY A 85 -12.69 2.70 16.19
CA GLY A 85 -13.18 1.34 16.38
C GLY A 85 -14.15 0.94 15.28
N ARG A 86 -14.79 -0.22 15.46
CA ARG A 86 -15.79 -0.74 14.50
C ARG A 86 -16.95 0.25 14.37
N SER A 87 -17.54 0.32 13.16
CA SER A 87 -18.79 1.05 12.91
C SER A 87 -19.90 0.07 12.48
N PRO A 88 -20.53 -0.66 13.43
CA PRO A 88 -21.48 -1.73 13.09
C PRO A 88 -22.64 -1.27 12.20
N LYS A 89 -23.10 -0.02 12.38
CA LYS A 89 -24.19 0.58 11.60
C LYS A 89 -23.83 0.84 10.13
N ASP A 90 -22.55 0.87 9.79
CA ASP A 90 -22.08 1.12 8.42
C ASP A 90 -21.92 -0.19 7.63
N LYS A 91 -21.98 -1.36 8.28
CA LYS A 91 -21.92 -2.68 7.62
C LYS A 91 -23.25 -2.99 6.93
N ARG A 92 -23.19 -3.49 5.69
CA ARG A 92 -24.35 -3.96 4.92
C ARG A 92 -24.05 -5.31 4.29
N ILE A 93 -25.10 -6.07 3.98
CA ILE A 93 -25.06 -7.29 3.20
C ILE A 93 -25.87 -7.02 1.93
N VAL A 94 -25.32 -7.40 0.78
CA VAL A 94 -26.03 -7.26 -0.51
C VAL A 94 -27.19 -8.24 -0.52
N TYR A 95 -28.38 -7.76 -0.85
CA TYR A 95 -29.56 -8.62 -1.00
C TYR A 95 -29.55 -9.23 -2.40
N GLU A 96 -29.21 -10.50 -2.51
CA GLU A 96 -29.09 -11.22 -3.79
C GLU A 96 -29.67 -12.64 -3.68
N GLU A 97 -30.13 -13.18 -4.80
CA GLU A 97 -30.86 -14.46 -4.85
C GLU A 97 -30.03 -15.65 -4.36
N THR A 98 -28.71 -15.60 -4.52
CA THR A 98 -27.80 -16.70 -4.13
C THR A 98 -27.54 -16.80 -2.65
N SER A 99 -27.87 -15.78 -1.85
CA SER A 99 -27.54 -15.74 -0.42
C SER A 99 -28.67 -15.24 0.48
N LYS A 100 -29.74 -14.62 -0.05
CA LYS A 100 -30.79 -13.97 0.76
C LYS A 100 -31.42 -14.86 1.85
N ASP A 101 -31.52 -16.16 1.62
CA ASP A 101 -32.18 -17.12 2.52
C ASP A 101 -31.22 -17.71 3.57
N ASP A 102 -29.91 -17.46 3.44
CA ASP A 102 -28.84 -17.98 4.31
C ASP A 102 -28.17 -16.88 5.16
N ILE A 103 -28.70 -15.66 5.16
CA ILE A 103 -28.16 -14.50 5.87
C ILE A 103 -28.95 -14.21 7.15
N TRP A 104 -28.23 -13.97 8.25
CA TRP A 104 -28.74 -13.52 9.55
C TRP A 104 -28.28 -12.10 9.90
#